data_AF-A0A815TZ48-F1
#
_entry.id   AF-A0A815TZ48-F1
#
_cell.length_a   1.000
_cell.length_b   1.000
_cell.length_c   1.000
_cell.angle_alpha   90.00
_cell.angle_beta   90.00
_cell.angle_gamma   90.00
#
_symmetry.space_group_name_H-M   'P 1'
#
loop_
_entity.id
_entity.type
_entity.pdbx_description
1 polymer ?
#
loop_
_entity_poly.entity_id
_entity_poly.type
_entity_poly.pdbx_seq_one_letter_code
_entity_poly.pdbx_strand_id
1 'polypeptide(L)'
;IFHFRFWQYGSWIDIVVDDYLPTKKDRLILCRNNEEENEFWIALLEKAYAKLYGSYESLKGGIITEALVDMTGGIGELFYMKNIMNNPFWQTMNTALNHGAMIGCSTPQDKTDRESRFRNGLIGKHAYAVTDATVVKCRDGEVVKLVRCRNPWGADDEWIGDWCDRDEINWNRVHWKKRQELYHKKPDGEFWISYFDWLSNFRKVGICHLLPGLLENRSNDRSKNYIPWHQAQYNGYWTTGQPASTRRNFGIEDFLKDPQYLIDVATMDSDRDDGLCTVICTCLQKHTRQKQQERGGQRAENHIRLRLYRIKDSVDNPRKAQDKFYLTDLKRQANEESSTGRREVTRTFRVKPGYYILIPSIRDKDRKGEFFIRIFTESAPHGRSPIVRHPNAVTRPLSIPSAGLIDSDDEENSDDEQLYVRRFQKNNEEQSEVERKEDVQRQKRMNKYQGVNLYIRNLDDTINDERLRKEFSKFGTIYSAKIMSENGRSKGFGFVCFSAPDEATKAVTEMDGSIVGSKPLYVAIAQSKEERRMHLTNQHMQQIATSRVPPQMQLPFPNAMDGMRPQEGPQVIGMQMQQSAMAAQRSAAMANATPRQGMPMETRPIPASRQMMGTNSTP
;
A
#
# COMPACT_ATOMS: atom_id res chain seq x y z
N ILE A 1 -19.40 11.04 -10.61
CA ILE A 1 -18.93 10.05 -9.62
C ILE A 1 -17.42 9.87 -9.73
N PHE A 2 -16.73 9.81 -8.60
CA PHE A 2 -15.26 9.81 -8.48
C PHE A 2 -14.83 8.85 -7.36
N HIS A 3 -13.55 8.50 -7.28
CA HIS A 3 -13.01 7.66 -6.22
C HIS A 3 -11.58 8.05 -5.85
N PHE A 4 -11.21 7.84 -4.58
CA PHE A 4 -9.89 8.15 -4.04
C PHE A 4 -9.42 7.03 -3.11
N ARG A 5 -8.12 6.72 -3.13
CA ARG A 5 -7.53 5.72 -2.24
C ARG A 5 -6.79 6.36 -1.09
N PHE A 6 -7.09 5.93 0.13
CA PHE A 6 -6.40 6.35 1.35
C PHE A 6 -5.76 5.15 2.05
N TRP A 7 -4.56 5.33 2.56
CA TRP A 7 -3.89 4.33 3.39
C TRP A 7 -4.50 4.32 4.79
N GLN A 8 -4.83 3.14 5.32
CA GLN A 8 -5.25 2.93 6.71
C GLN A 8 -4.64 1.63 7.25
N TYR A 9 -3.83 1.76 8.31
CA TYR A 9 -3.35 0.65 9.14
C TYR A 9 -2.71 -0.54 8.40
N GLY A 10 -2.11 -0.30 7.23
CA GLY A 10 -1.43 -1.30 6.39
C GLY A 10 -1.94 -1.31 4.96
N SER A 11 -3.25 -1.19 4.78
CA SER A 11 -3.95 -1.36 3.49
C SER A 11 -4.34 -0.03 2.85
N TRP A 12 -4.58 -0.05 1.53
CA TRP A 12 -5.24 1.05 0.82
C TRP A 12 -6.74 0.77 0.72
N ILE A 13 -7.56 1.72 1.16
CA ILE A 13 -9.03 1.67 1.09
C ILE A 13 -9.48 2.61 -0.01
N ASP A 14 -10.32 2.13 -0.93
CA ASP A 14 -10.93 2.96 -1.98
C ASP A 14 -12.25 3.57 -1.49
N ILE A 15 -12.41 4.89 -1.66
CA ILE A 15 -13.56 5.66 -1.21
C ILE A 15 -14.20 6.36 -2.40
N VAL A 16 -15.34 5.81 -2.83
CA VAL A 16 -16.18 6.37 -3.90
C VAL A 16 -17.03 7.53 -3.38
N VAL A 17 -17.11 8.62 -4.14
CA VAL A 17 -17.93 9.81 -3.87
C VAL A 17 -18.66 10.31 -5.12
N ASP A 18 -19.85 10.85 -4.92
CA ASP A 18 -20.57 11.69 -5.88
C ASP A 18 -19.98 13.12 -5.93
N ASP A 19 -20.47 13.93 -6.86
CA ASP A 19 -19.96 15.26 -7.21
C ASP A 19 -20.64 16.43 -6.45
N TYR A 20 -21.65 16.16 -5.60
CA TYR A 20 -22.33 17.23 -4.86
C TYR A 20 -21.41 17.81 -3.78
N LEU A 21 -20.94 19.04 -3.98
CA LEU A 21 -20.01 19.73 -3.08
C LEU A 21 -20.72 20.81 -2.24
N PRO A 22 -20.29 21.06 -0.98
CA PRO A 22 -20.87 22.13 -0.16
C PRO A 22 -20.61 23.53 -0.74
N THR A 23 -21.68 24.25 -1.05
CA THR A 23 -21.64 25.64 -1.56
C THR A 23 -22.45 26.60 -0.69
N LYS A 24 -22.20 27.90 -0.86
CA LYS A 24 -23.02 28.99 -0.31
C LYS A 24 -22.96 30.18 -1.25
N LYS A 25 -24.11 30.60 -1.79
CA LYS A 25 -24.18 31.55 -2.92
C LYS A 25 -23.30 31.08 -4.08
N ASP A 26 -23.48 29.82 -4.47
CA ASP A 26 -22.88 29.18 -5.65
C ASP A 26 -21.34 29.15 -5.68
N ARG A 27 -20.71 29.35 -4.51
CA ARG A 27 -19.25 29.23 -4.30
C ARG A 27 -18.94 28.13 -3.29
N LEU A 28 -17.89 27.37 -3.56
CA LEU A 28 -17.34 26.38 -2.62
C LEU A 28 -16.89 27.06 -1.33
N ILE A 29 -17.32 26.48 -0.19
CA ILE A 29 -17.03 27.00 1.16
C ILE A 29 -15.95 26.22 1.92
N LEU A 30 -15.42 25.15 1.31
CA LEU A 30 -14.35 24.31 1.86
C LEU A 30 -13.14 24.34 0.89
N CYS A 31 -12.34 23.26 0.81
CA CYS A 31 -11.13 23.25 -0.01
C CYS A 31 -11.45 23.35 -1.51
N ARG A 32 -10.66 24.14 -2.24
CA ARG A 32 -10.79 24.42 -3.68
C ARG A 32 -9.46 24.95 -4.22
N ASN A 33 -9.26 24.91 -5.54
CA ASN A 33 -8.25 25.71 -6.19
C ASN A 33 -8.74 27.18 -6.31
N ASN A 34 -7.85 28.16 -6.09
CA ASN A 34 -8.12 29.60 -6.26
C ASN A 34 -7.51 30.17 -7.56
N GLU A 35 -6.54 29.46 -8.17
CA GLU A 35 -5.89 29.82 -9.43
C GLU A 35 -6.70 29.28 -10.62
N GLU A 36 -7.20 28.04 -10.51
CA GLU A 36 -8.07 27.39 -11.51
C GLU A 36 -9.46 27.07 -10.93
N GLU A 37 -10.42 27.99 -11.02
CA GLU A 37 -11.78 27.82 -10.46
C GLU A 37 -12.55 26.60 -11.01
N ASN A 38 -12.12 26.04 -12.15
CA ASN A 38 -12.70 24.84 -12.77
C ASN A 38 -12.06 23.51 -12.27
N GLU A 39 -11.09 23.55 -11.36
CA GLU A 39 -10.40 22.36 -10.86
C GLU A 39 -11.02 21.83 -9.54
N PHE A 40 -11.77 20.73 -9.64
CA PHE A 40 -12.56 20.20 -8.52
C PHE A 40 -11.94 19.03 -7.75
N TRP A 41 -10.81 18.45 -8.19
CA TRP A 41 -10.29 17.20 -7.58
C TRP A 41 -9.89 17.38 -6.10
N ILE A 42 -9.44 18.57 -5.70
CA ILE A 42 -9.07 18.87 -4.31
C ILE A 42 -10.33 18.85 -3.41
N ALA A 43 -11.43 19.46 -3.86
CA ALA A 43 -12.70 19.49 -3.15
C ALA A 43 -13.31 18.08 -3.02
N LEU A 44 -13.18 17.26 -4.08
CA LEU A 44 -13.63 15.87 -4.11
C LEU A 44 -12.73 14.95 -3.26
N LEU A 45 -11.42 15.20 -3.19
CA LEU A 45 -10.50 14.51 -2.29
C LEU A 45 -10.82 14.82 -0.83
N GLU A 46 -11.05 16.08 -0.48
CA GLU A 46 -11.49 16.49 0.86
C GLU A 46 -12.83 15.83 1.22
N LYS A 47 -13.78 15.75 0.27
CA LYS A 47 -15.06 15.04 0.45
C LYS A 47 -14.85 13.55 0.72
N ALA A 48 -13.98 12.87 -0.02
CA ALA A 48 -13.69 11.45 0.18
C ALA A 48 -12.98 11.20 1.52
N TYR A 49 -12.08 12.10 1.93
CA TYR A 49 -11.40 12.05 3.23
C TYR A 49 -12.35 12.37 4.39
N ALA A 50 -13.30 13.28 4.20
CA ALA A 50 -14.41 13.53 5.12
C ALA A 50 -15.33 12.31 5.26
N LYS A 51 -15.66 11.63 4.15
CA LYS A 51 -16.45 10.38 4.14
C LYS A 51 -15.73 9.26 4.89
N LEU A 52 -14.41 9.09 4.70
CA LEU A 52 -13.58 8.14 5.45
C LEU A 52 -13.65 8.34 6.96
N TYR A 53 -13.81 9.59 7.42
CA TYR A 53 -13.96 9.94 8.83
C TYR A 53 -15.40 10.32 9.24
N GLY A 54 -16.39 9.98 8.42
CA GLY A 54 -17.83 10.15 8.69
C GLY A 54 -18.40 11.55 8.48
N SER A 55 -17.61 12.63 8.61
CA SER A 55 -18.07 13.99 8.32
C SER A 55 -16.92 14.98 8.07
N TYR A 56 -17.22 16.11 7.42
CA TYR A 56 -16.29 17.23 7.29
C TYR A 56 -15.89 17.84 8.65
N GLU A 57 -16.81 17.88 9.62
CA GLU A 57 -16.48 18.35 10.97
C GLU A 57 -15.44 17.46 11.66
N SER A 58 -15.43 16.16 11.36
CA SER A 58 -14.43 15.21 11.87
C SER A 58 -13.01 15.47 11.35
N LEU A 59 -12.83 16.32 10.33
CA LEU A 59 -11.50 16.75 9.85
C LEU A 59 -10.91 17.91 10.67
N LYS A 60 -11.75 18.66 11.40
CA LYS A 60 -11.38 19.89 12.12
C LYS A 60 -10.30 19.64 13.18
N GLY A 61 -9.19 20.39 13.09
CA GLY A 61 -8.07 20.28 14.04
C GLY A 61 -7.14 19.09 13.80
N GLY A 62 -7.19 18.46 12.62
CA GLY A 62 -6.29 17.38 12.22
C GLY A 62 -4.80 17.73 12.28
N ILE A 63 -3.97 16.69 12.22
CA ILE A 63 -2.51 16.80 12.28
C ILE A 63 -1.91 16.52 10.89
N ILE A 64 -0.99 17.38 10.45
CA ILE A 64 -0.33 17.29 9.12
C ILE A 64 0.22 15.88 8.86
N THR A 65 0.91 15.26 9.84
CA THR A 65 1.46 13.90 9.67
C THR A 65 0.39 12.82 9.51
N GLU A 66 -0.75 12.92 10.20
CA GLU A 66 -1.85 11.95 10.02
C GLU A 66 -2.37 11.99 8.59
N ALA A 67 -2.61 13.19 8.05
CA ALA A 67 -3.05 13.38 6.67
C ALA A 67 -2.00 12.91 5.66
N LEU A 68 -0.72 13.27 5.83
CA LEU A 68 0.34 12.82 4.93
C LEU A 68 0.50 11.29 4.94
N VAL A 69 0.41 10.64 6.10
CA VAL A 69 0.46 9.17 6.22
C VAL A 69 -0.77 8.53 5.55
N ASP A 70 -1.96 9.08 5.72
CA ASP A 70 -3.18 8.55 5.08
C ASP A 70 -3.21 8.78 3.56
N MET A 71 -2.58 9.84 3.06
CA MET A 71 -2.49 10.16 1.63
C MET A 71 -1.38 9.40 0.89
N THR A 72 -0.36 8.88 1.60
CA THR A 72 0.85 8.31 0.98
C THR A 72 1.21 6.90 1.45
N GLY A 73 0.73 6.46 2.61
CA GLY A 73 1.29 5.29 3.30
C GLY A 73 2.72 5.50 3.81
N GLY A 74 3.26 6.73 3.79
CA GLY A 74 4.58 7.10 4.32
C GLY A 74 4.68 7.03 5.86
N ILE A 75 5.77 7.55 6.43
CA ILE A 75 6.09 7.47 7.88
C ILE A 75 6.01 8.87 8.50
N GLY A 76 5.12 9.10 9.47
CA GLY A 76 4.93 10.42 10.08
C GLY A 76 5.82 10.66 11.30
N GLU A 77 6.76 11.60 11.24
CA GLU A 77 7.47 12.14 12.41
C GLU A 77 7.00 13.56 12.73
N LEU A 78 6.53 13.81 13.97
CA LEU A 78 5.99 15.12 14.39
C LEU A 78 6.77 15.72 15.56
N PHE A 79 7.59 16.71 15.23
CA PHE A 79 8.45 17.45 16.15
C PHE A 79 7.78 18.73 16.67
N TYR A 80 8.20 19.19 17.85
CA TYR A 80 7.84 20.49 18.43
C TYR A 80 9.06 21.41 18.46
N MET A 81 8.87 22.69 18.14
CA MET A 81 10.00 23.62 17.99
C MET A 81 10.80 23.81 19.29
N LYS A 82 10.10 23.81 20.44
CA LYS A 82 10.70 23.80 21.78
C LYS A 82 11.61 22.59 22.11
N ASN A 83 11.50 21.49 21.35
CA ASN A 83 12.40 20.33 21.45
C ASN A 83 13.52 20.42 20.40
N ILE A 84 13.27 21.10 19.27
CA ILE A 84 14.22 21.32 18.17
C ILE A 84 15.33 22.30 18.55
N MET A 85 15.04 23.40 19.24
CA MET A 85 16.04 24.47 19.52
C MET A 85 17.30 23.99 20.27
N ASN A 86 17.24 22.85 20.94
CA ASN A 86 18.38 22.24 21.66
C ASN A 86 19.06 21.10 20.87
N ASN A 87 18.74 20.90 19.58
CA ASN A 87 19.16 19.75 18.78
C ASN A 87 19.56 20.13 17.33
N PRO A 88 20.44 19.35 16.66
CA PRO A 88 20.89 19.61 15.28
C PRO A 88 19.84 19.21 14.22
N PHE A 89 18.62 19.75 14.31
CA PHE A 89 17.51 19.44 13.41
C PHE A 89 17.73 19.88 11.95
N TRP A 90 18.63 20.85 11.72
CA TRP A 90 19.00 21.30 10.37
C TRP A 90 19.46 20.12 9.49
N GLN A 91 20.27 19.22 10.05
CA GLN A 91 20.70 17.99 9.38
C GLN A 91 19.50 17.09 9.07
N THR A 92 18.64 16.81 10.06
CA THR A 92 17.44 15.98 9.90
C THR A 92 16.53 16.47 8.77
N MET A 93 16.27 17.79 8.71
CA MET A 93 15.42 18.41 7.69
C MET A 93 16.04 18.30 6.29
N ASN A 94 17.35 18.53 6.15
CA ASN A 94 18.03 18.40 4.86
C ASN A 94 18.11 16.93 4.39
N THR A 95 18.41 15.97 5.25
CA THR A 95 18.33 14.53 4.90
C THR A 95 16.91 14.19 4.42
N ALA A 96 15.88 14.61 5.15
CA ALA A 96 14.50 14.32 4.79
C ALA A 96 14.13 14.89 3.41
N LEU A 97 14.44 16.16 3.13
CA LEU A 97 14.21 16.78 1.81
C LEU A 97 15.00 16.09 0.69
N ASN A 98 16.28 15.77 0.92
CA ASN A 98 17.11 15.04 -0.05
C ASN A 98 16.54 13.63 -0.35
N HIS A 99 15.94 12.98 0.64
CA HIS A 99 15.28 11.67 0.50
C HIS A 99 13.82 11.81 -0.01
N GLY A 100 13.40 12.98 -0.49
CA GLY A 100 12.10 13.22 -1.10
C GLY A 100 10.91 13.23 -0.12
N ALA A 101 11.17 13.32 1.20
CA ALA A 101 10.12 13.38 2.21
C ALA A 101 9.27 14.65 2.08
N MET A 102 7.97 14.55 2.37
CA MET A 102 7.08 15.71 2.43
C MET A 102 7.16 16.35 3.80
N ILE A 103 7.41 17.66 3.87
CA ILE A 103 7.52 18.39 5.15
C ILE A 103 6.46 19.49 5.21
N GLY A 104 5.81 19.62 6.36
CA GLY A 104 4.89 20.73 6.64
C GLY A 104 5.04 21.24 8.08
N CYS A 105 5.02 22.56 8.25
CA CYS A 105 5.09 23.23 9.54
C CYS A 105 3.76 23.92 9.89
N SER A 106 3.53 24.20 11.17
CA SER A 106 2.34 24.95 11.62
C SER A 106 2.72 26.06 12.58
N THR A 107 2.16 27.24 12.38
CA THR A 107 2.33 28.41 13.26
C THR A 107 1.68 28.18 14.64
N PRO A 108 2.02 28.97 15.67
CA PRO A 108 1.25 28.99 16.91
C PRO A 108 -0.16 29.56 16.70
N GLN A 109 -1.06 29.24 17.63
CA GLN A 109 -2.33 29.94 17.79
C GLN A 109 -2.10 31.19 18.65
N ASP A 110 -2.63 32.34 18.23
CA ASP A 110 -2.67 33.56 19.03
C ASP A 110 -3.81 33.50 20.08
N LYS A 111 -3.89 34.49 20.97
CA LYS A 111 -4.93 34.60 22.01
C LYS A 111 -6.34 34.84 21.43
N THR A 112 -6.44 35.23 20.17
CA THR A 112 -7.71 35.36 19.43
C THR A 112 -8.02 34.07 18.68
N ASP A 113 -9.26 33.58 18.74
CA ASP A 113 -9.60 32.23 18.23
C ASP A 113 -9.80 32.15 16.69
N ARG A 114 -9.79 33.31 16.00
CA ARG A 114 -9.74 33.41 14.54
C ARG A 114 -8.30 33.31 14.04
N GLU A 115 -8.12 32.72 12.86
CA GLU A 115 -6.87 32.82 12.09
C GLU A 115 -6.56 34.29 11.81
N SER A 116 -5.44 34.76 12.34
CA SER A 116 -5.02 36.16 12.32
C SER A 116 -3.68 36.28 11.60
N ARG A 117 -3.60 37.16 10.59
CA ARG A 117 -2.33 37.56 9.98
C ARG A 117 -1.45 38.23 11.04
N PHE A 118 -0.30 37.65 11.34
CA PHE A 118 0.72 38.22 12.21
C PHE A 118 1.39 39.44 11.55
N ARG A 119 2.08 40.26 12.35
CA ARG A 119 2.79 41.46 11.86
C ARG A 119 3.91 41.18 10.85
N ASN A 120 4.32 39.92 10.71
CA ASN A 120 5.34 39.45 9.76
C ASN A 120 4.74 38.69 8.56
N GLY A 121 3.43 38.79 8.34
CA GLY A 121 2.72 38.26 7.16
C GLY A 121 2.22 36.82 7.32
N LEU A 122 2.81 36.03 8.21
CA LEU A 122 2.37 34.64 8.47
C LEU A 122 0.98 34.59 9.12
N ILE A 123 0.16 33.60 8.77
CA ILE A 123 -1.14 33.35 9.41
C ILE A 123 -0.97 32.50 10.66
N GLY A 124 -1.52 32.96 11.80
CA GLY A 124 -1.60 32.17 13.03
C GLY A 124 -2.59 31.01 12.91
N LYS A 125 -2.30 29.87 13.57
CA LYS A 125 -3.09 28.61 13.57
C LYS A 125 -3.06 27.82 12.24
N HIS A 126 -2.34 28.31 11.22
CA HIS A 126 -2.28 27.75 9.85
C HIS A 126 -1.15 26.74 9.62
N ALA A 127 -1.22 26.01 8.50
CA ALA A 127 -0.26 25.01 8.04
C ALA A 127 0.42 25.47 6.74
N TYR A 128 1.74 25.33 6.69
CA TYR A 128 2.60 25.67 5.55
C TYR A 128 3.37 24.43 5.10
N ALA A 129 3.62 24.29 3.80
CA ALA A 129 4.57 23.29 3.29
C ALA A 129 6.00 23.83 3.43
N VAL A 130 6.98 22.97 3.72
CA VAL A 130 8.40 23.27 3.53
C VAL A 130 8.85 22.58 2.24
N THR A 131 9.23 23.38 1.26
CA THR A 131 9.52 22.91 -0.11
C THR A 131 11.01 22.76 -0.38
N ASP A 132 11.86 23.44 0.39
CA ASP A 132 13.32 23.42 0.23
C ASP A 132 14.05 23.92 1.49
N ALA A 133 15.34 23.62 1.59
CA ALA A 133 16.24 24.18 2.60
C ALA A 133 17.65 24.29 2.01
N THR A 134 18.30 25.43 2.21
CA THR A 134 19.60 25.68 1.57
C THR A 134 20.53 26.54 2.42
N VAL A 135 21.80 26.59 2.05
CA VAL A 135 22.81 27.44 2.66
C VAL A 135 23.33 28.42 1.62
N VAL A 136 23.20 29.71 1.87
CA VAL A 136 23.77 30.77 1.03
C VAL A 136 25.02 31.34 1.70
N LYS A 137 26.03 31.66 0.90
CA LYS A 137 27.17 32.48 1.32
C LYS A 137 27.03 33.87 0.72
N CYS A 138 27.02 34.89 1.57
CA CYS A 138 26.98 36.29 1.22
C CYS A 138 28.38 36.80 0.83
N ARG A 139 28.43 37.91 0.08
CA ARG A 139 29.69 38.53 -0.42
C ARG A 139 30.57 39.09 0.71
N ASP A 140 29.95 39.50 1.80
CA ASP A 140 30.58 39.90 3.07
C ASP A 140 31.18 38.72 3.85
N GLY A 141 30.92 37.49 3.43
CA GLY A 141 31.42 36.26 4.06
C GLY A 141 30.42 35.56 4.98
N GLU A 142 29.28 36.17 5.31
CA GLU A 142 28.24 35.55 6.15
C GLU A 142 27.70 34.27 5.48
N VAL A 143 27.36 33.27 6.30
CA VAL A 143 26.81 31.98 5.84
C VAL A 143 25.43 31.79 6.48
N VAL A 144 24.38 31.99 5.68
CA VAL A 144 22.99 32.00 6.15
C VAL A 144 22.28 30.71 5.75
N LYS A 145 21.53 30.14 6.68
CA LYS A 145 20.64 28.99 6.46
C LYS A 145 19.24 29.50 6.15
N LEU A 146 18.69 29.11 5.01
CA LEU A 146 17.35 29.52 4.55
C LEU A 146 16.43 28.31 4.41
N VAL A 147 15.16 28.48 4.74
CA VAL A 147 14.08 27.50 4.54
C VAL A 147 13.08 28.10 3.56
N ARG A 148 12.66 27.34 2.55
CA ARG A 148 11.60 27.75 1.63
C ARG A 148 10.29 27.15 2.12
N CYS A 149 9.30 28.01 2.34
CA CYS A 149 7.97 27.63 2.82
C CYS A 149 6.92 28.08 1.80
N ARG A 150 5.85 27.31 1.60
CA ARG A 150 4.70 27.70 0.77
C ARG A 150 3.41 27.75 1.59
N ASN A 151 2.67 28.85 1.47
CA ASN A 151 1.31 29.02 1.96
C ASN A 151 0.32 28.30 1.01
N PRO A 152 -0.47 27.31 1.47
CA PRO A 152 -1.47 26.64 0.64
C PRO A 152 -2.62 27.53 0.16
N TRP A 153 -2.76 28.76 0.68
CA TRP A 153 -3.78 29.72 0.23
C TRP A 153 -3.29 30.67 -0.88
N GLY A 154 -1.98 30.71 -1.16
CA GLY A 154 -1.38 31.50 -2.24
C GLY A 154 -0.96 32.93 -1.86
N ALA A 155 -0.98 33.80 -2.87
CA ALA A 155 -0.33 35.11 -3.00
C ALA A 155 -0.36 36.08 -1.80
N ASP A 156 -1.53 36.31 -1.18
CA ASP A 156 -1.74 37.53 -0.38
C ASP A 156 -1.15 37.47 1.03
N ASP A 157 -0.64 36.31 1.47
CA ASP A 157 -0.27 35.96 2.85
C ASP A 157 1.13 35.31 2.95
N GLU A 158 2.13 36.01 2.41
CA GLU A 158 3.55 35.66 2.42
C GLU A 158 4.31 36.28 3.62
N TRP A 159 5.48 35.73 3.95
CA TRP A 159 6.43 36.32 4.91
C TRP A 159 6.93 37.69 4.42
N ILE A 160 7.03 38.67 5.32
CA ILE A 160 7.52 40.04 5.00
C ILE A 160 8.74 40.48 5.83
N GLY A 161 9.44 39.54 6.49
CA GLY A 161 10.71 39.80 7.16
C GLY A 161 11.92 39.50 6.26
N ASP A 162 13.10 39.39 6.87
CA ASP A 162 14.35 39.08 6.20
C ASP A 162 14.25 37.86 5.26
N TRP A 163 14.85 37.97 4.08
CA TRP A 163 14.84 37.00 2.97
C TRP A 163 13.52 36.81 2.22
N CYS A 164 12.47 37.58 2.53
CA CYS A 164 11.25 37.61 1.72
C CYS A 164 11.52 38.08 0.26
N ASP A 165 10.53 37.87 -0.60
CA ASP A 165 10.55 38.27 -2.02
C ASP A 165 10.81 39.76 -2.28
N ARG A 166 10.53 40.60 -1.28
CA ARG A 166 10.69 42.06 -1.35
C ARG A 166 12.02 42.53 -0.75
N ASP A 167 12.76 41.65 -0.07
CA ASP A 167 14.07 41.94 0.55
C ASP A 167 15.22 41.88 -0.47
N GLU A 168 15.18 42.81 -1.43
CA GLU A 168 16.24 42.93 -2.42
C GLU A 168 17.60 43.25 -1.79
N ILE A 169 17.63 43.79 -0.56
CA ILE A 169 18.86 44.11 0.17
C ILE A 169 19.63 42.83 0.52
N ASN A 170 19.00 41.87 1.22
CA ASN A 170 19.68 40.60 1.53
C ASN A 170 19.91 39.75 0.28
N TRP A 171 18.98 39.74 -0.69
CA TRP A 171 19.20 39.01 -1.94
C TRP A 171 20.32 39.59 -2.81
N ASN A 172 20.60 40.90 -2.76
CA ASN A 172 21.77 41.52 -3.40
C ASN A 172 23.11 41.05 -2.79
N ARG A 173 23.13 40.66 -1.50
CA ARG A 173 24.34 40.14 -0.82
C ARG A 173 24.76 38.76 -1.33
N VAL A 174 23.86 37.99 -1.94
CA VAL A 174 24.16 36.66 -2.52
C VAL A 174 24.92 36.80 -3.85
N HIS A 175 25.73 35.79 -4.20
CA HIS A 175 26.35 35.70 -5.52
C HIS A 175 25.29 35.52 -6.62
N TRP A 176 25.37 36.30 -7.71
CA TRP A 176 24.31 36.43 -8.72
C TRP A 176 23.78 35.09 -9.25
N LYS A 177 24.69 34.13 -9.51
CA LYS A 177 24.36 32.82 -10.06
C LYS A 177 23.45 32.01 -9.12
N LYS A 178 23.76 32.02 -7.82
CA LYS A 178 22.93 31.36 -6.79
C LYS A 178 21.65 32.14 -6.50
N ARG A 179 21.66 33.47 -6.65
CA ARG A 179 20.44 34.29 -6.58
C ARG A 179 19.46 33.91 -7.69
N GLN A 180 19.91 33.74 -8.93
CA GLN A 180 19.03 33.33 -10.06
C GLN A 180 18.39 31.95 -9.87
N GLU A 181 19.04 31.04 -9.13
CA GLU A 181 18.45 29.75 -8.77
C GLU A 181 17.34 29.91 -7.71
N LEU A 182 17.58 30.69 -6.66
CA LEU A 182 16.75 30.71 -5.44
C LEU A 182 15.67 31.81 -5.41
N TYR A 183 15.97 32.99 -5.96
CA TYR A 183 15.16 34.21 -5.79
C TYR A 183 14.27 34.46 -7.01
N HIS A 184 12.97 34.29 -6.82
CA HIS A 184 11.94 34.51 -7.84
C HIS A 184 10.86 35.40 -7.24
N LYS A 185 10.88 36.70 -7.53
CA LYS A 185 9.93 37.68 -6.96
C LYS A 185 8.51 37.44 -7.51
N LYS A 186 7.70 36.61 -6.82
CA LYS A 186 6.40 36.12 -7.32
C LYS A 186 5.37 36.04 -6.19
N PRO A 187 4.14 36.56 -6.39
CA PRO A 187 3.04 36.37 -5.47
C PRO A 187 2.39 34.99 -5.71
N ASP A 188 3.08 33.89 -5.34
CA ASP A 188 2.59 32.50 -5.49
C ASP A 188 2.45 31.74 -4.15
N GLY A 189 2.65 32.47 -3.04
CA GLY A 189 2.59 31.95 -1.68
C GLY A 189 3.86 31.25 -1.22
N GLU A 190 4.84 31.01 -2.10
CA GLU A 190 6.16 30.51 -1.72
C GLU A 190 7.11 31.65 -1.33
N PHE A 191 7.86 31.47 -0.25
CA PHE A 191 8.82 32.47 0.24
C PHE A 191 10.00 31.80 0.94
N TRP A 192 11.13 32.49 0.98
CA TRP A 192 12.24 32.14 1.85
C TRP A 192 12.14 32.87 3.19
N ILE A 193 12.63 32.20 4.23
CA ILE A 193 12.75 32.71 5.59
C ILE A 193 14.07 32.20 6.19
N SER A 194 14.73 32.99 7.05
CA SER A 194 15.93 32.52 7.73
C SER A 194 15.60 31.32 8.65
N TYR A 195 16.52 30.38 8.82
CA TYR A 195 16.30 29.25 9.72
C TYR A 195 16.08 29.70 11.17
N PHE A 196 16.68 30.83 11.58
CA PHE A 196 16.48 31.40 12.91
C PHE A 196 15.05 31.95 13.10
N ASP A 197 14.53 32.65 12.10
CA ASP A 197 13.14 33.15 12.10
C ASP A 197 12.14 32.00 11.98
N TRP A 198 12.46 30.97 11.19
CA TRP A 198 11.65 29.75 11.09
C TRP A 198 11.54 29.03 12.44
N LEU A 199 12.66 28.87 13.17
CA LEU A 199 12.67 28.37 14.56
C LEU A 199 11.86 29.25 15.52
N SER A 200 11.80 30.56 15.28
CA SER A 200 11.11 31.52 16.15
C SER A 200 9.60 31.60 15.89
N ASN A 201 9.16 31.38 14.65
CA ASN A 201 7.77 31.61 14.21
C ASN A 201 6.92 30.33 14.09
N PHE A 202 7.51 29.14 13.90
CA PHE A 202 6.75 27.89 13.76
C PHE A 202 6.72 27.07 15.07
N ARG A 203 5.58 26.44 15.36
CA ARG A 203 5.34 25.70 16.63
C ARG A 203 5.58 24.19 16.51
N LYS A 204 5.27 23.63 15.34
CA LYS A 204 5.39 22.20 15.02
C LYS A 204 5.97 22.04 13.62
N VAL A 205 6.64 20.93 13.37
CA VAL A 205 6.99 20.46 12.02
C VAL A 205 6.74 18.97 11.92
N GLY A 206 6.00 18.57 10.89
CA GLY A 206 5.73 17.19 10.52
C GLY A 206 6.55 16.83 9.29
N ILE A 207 7.28 15.72 9.36
CA ILE A 207 7.98 15.10 8.23
C ILE A 207 7.24 13.82 7.90
N CYS A 208 6.98 13.57 6.61
CA CYS A 208 6.45 12.31 6.11
C CYS A 208 7.46 11.68 5.15
N HIS A 209 8.18 10.66 5.62
CA HIS A 209 9.13 9.91 4.79
C HIS A 209 8.36 9.00 3.84
N LEU A 210 8.61 9.14 2.54
CA LEU A 210 7.94 8.37 1.49
C LEU A 210 8.59 6.99 1.33
N LEU A 211 7.79 6.03 0.84
CA LEU A 211 8.25 4.68 0.51
C LEU A 211 8.87 4.64 -0.90
N PRO A 212 9.82 3.73 -1.20
CA PRO A 212 10.60 3.77 -2.46
C PRO A 212 9.76 3.80 -3.74
N GLY A 213 8.73 2.94 -3.85
CA GLY A 213 7.83 2.90 -5.01
C GLY A 213 6.99 4.17 -5.26
N LEU A 214 6.99 5.14 -4.33
CA LEU A 214 6.40 6.47 -4.53
C LEU A 214 7.44 7.50 -5.06
N LEU A 215 8.72 7.24 -4.82
CA LEU A 215 9.85 8.06 -5.29
C LEU A 215 10.25 7.66 -6.72
N GLU A 216 10.23 6.37 -7.04
CA GLU A 216 10.51 5.82 -8.38
C GLU A 216 9.65 6.45 -9.49
N ASN A 217 8.38 6.76 -9.18
CA ASN A 217 7.44 7.41 -10.09
C ASN A 217 7.63 8.94 -10.20
N ARG A 218 8.56 9.54 -9.45
CA ARG A 218 8.70 11.00 -9.30
C ARG A 218 9.89 11.60 -10.05
N SER A 219 10.79 10.80 -10.58
CA SER A 219 12.05 11.26 -11.19
C SER A 219 12.29 10.69 -12.60
N ASN A 220 12.07 11.51 -13.63
CA ASN A 220 12.73 11.34 -14.93
C ASN A 220 14.27 11.44 -14.81
N ASP A 221 14.74 12.10 -13.75
CA ASP A 221 16.15 12.20 -13.36
C ASP A 221 16.66 10.89 -12.73
N ARG A 222 17.23 10.02 -13.57
CA ARG A 222 17.88 8.76 -13.14
C ARG A 222 19.17 8.95 -12.32
N SER A 223 19.62 10.18 -12.02
CA SER A 223 20.83 10.41 -11.22
C SER A 223 20.61 10.31 -9.71
N LYS A 224 19.37 10.44 -9.23
CA LYS A 224 19.03 10.40 -7.79
C LYS A 224 18.71 8.97 -7.33
N ASN A 225 19.76 8.23 -6.98
CA ASN A 225 19.64 6.96 -6.26
C ASN A 225 19.14 7.20 -4.83
N TYR A 226 17.81 7.21 -4.64
CA TYR A 226 17.20 7.19 -3.32
C TYR A 226 17.51 5.87 -2.60
N ILE A 227 18.07 5.95 -1.39
CA ILE A 227 18.36 4.75 -0.59
C ILE A 227 17.02 4.19 -0.07
N PRO A 228 16.66 2.94 -0.39
CA PRO A 228 15.33 2.43 -0.08
C PRO A 228 15.19 2.03 1.39
N TRP A 229 14.10 2.45 2.03
CA TRP A 229 13.71 1.95 3.34
C TRP A 229 13.26 0.48 3.24
N HIS A 230 13.93 -0.42 3.97
CA HIS A 230 13.37 -1.73 4.26
C HIS A 230 12.29 -1.58 5.33
N GLN A 231 11.21 -2.35 5.21
CA GLN A 231 9.97 -2.18 5.97
C GLN A 231 9.46 -3.52 6.51
N ALA A 232 9.08 -3.54 7.78
CA ALA A 232 8.31 -4.62 8.40
C ALA A 232 7.03 -4.09 9.04
N GLN A 233 5.94 -4.86 8.99
CA GLN A 233 4.62 -4.48 9.48
C GLN A 233 3.95 -5.59 10.30
N TYR A 234 3.27 -5.22 11.39
CA TYR A 234 2.56 -6.14 12.27
C TYR A 234 1.29 -5.52 12.86
N ASN A 235 0.22 -6.31 12.93
CA ASN A 235 -0.88 -6.03 13.85
C ASN A 235 -0.47 -6.43 15.29
N GLY A 236 -1.12 -5.83 16.29
CA GLY A 236 -0.93 -6.15 17.70
C GLY A 236 -2.10 -5.66 18.56
N TYR A 237 -2.16 -6.13 19.81
CA TYR A 237 -3.25 -5.85 20.75
C TYR A 237 -2.74 -5.76 22.19
N TRP A 238 -3.28 -4.81 22.96
CA TRP A 238 -3.13 -4.74 24.42
C TRP A 238 -4.41 -5.27 25.10
N THR A 239 -4.25 -6.18 26.06
CA THR A 239 -5.35 -6.87 26.76
C THR A 239 -5.34 -6.59 28.27
N THR A 240 -6.53 -6.59 28.88
CA THR A 240 -6.68 -6.52 30.34
C THR A 240 -6.08 -7.76 30.99
N GLY A 241 -5.23 -7.56 32.00
CA GLY A 241 -4.51 -8.64 32.69
C GLY A 241 -2.99 -8.56 32.50
N GLN A 242 -2.52 -7.93 31.41
CA GLN A 242 -1.11 -7.52 31.31
C GLN A 242 -0.88 -6.24 32.15
N PRO A 243 0.27 -6.07 32.83
CA PRO A 243 0.47 -4.93 33.72
C PRO A 243 0.74 -3.64 32.93
N ALA A 244 -0.27 -2.78 32.84
CA ALA A 244 -0.08 -1.41 32.35
C ALA A 244 1.04 -0.70 33.11
N SER A 245 1.85 0.09 32.40
CA SER A 245 3.22 0.44 32.83
C SER A 245 3.33 1.57 33.88
N THR A 246 2.51 1.51 34.94
CA THR A 246 2.22 2.60 35.90
C THR A 246 2.15 2.17 37.37
N ARG A 247 3.11 1.38 37.85
CA ARG A 247 3.44 1.32 39.30
C ARG A 247 4.66 2.22 39.57
N ARG A 248 4.72 2.88 40.74
CA ARG A 248 5.72 3.95 40.99
C ARG A 248 7.16 3.43 41.17
N ASN A 249 7.30 2.15 41.54
CA ASN A 249 8.58 1.43 41.58
C ASN A 249 8.52 0.39 40.46
N PHE A 250 9.09 0.69 39.29
CA PHE A 250 8.87 -0.11 38.07
C PHE A 250 10.11 -0.93 37.68
N GLY A 251 9.95 -2.26 37.64
CA GLY A 251 10.96 -3.20 37.17
C GLY A 251 10.81 -3.54 35.69
N ILE A 252 11.89 -4.01 35.08
CA ILE A 252 11.91 -4.45 33.67
C ILE A 252 11.00 -5.66 33.42
N GLU A 253 10.78 -6.52 34.43
CA GLU A 253 9.84 -7.66 34.36
C GLU A 253 8.39 -7.29 34.01
N ASP A 254 7.93 -6.07 34.30
CA ASP A 254 6.53 -5.71 34.03
C ASP A 254 6.27 -5.37 32.57
N PHE A 255 7.22 -4.73 31.87
CA PHE A 255 7.05 -4.42 30.45
C PHE A 255 7.37 -5.61 29.52
N LEU A 256 8.06 -6.65 30.00
CA LEU A 256 8.30 -7.87 29.20
C LEU A 256 7.01 -8.65 28.91
N LYS A 257 5.90 -8.28 29.55
CA LYS A 257 4.55 -8.82 29.32
C LYS A 257 3.81 -8.09 28.19
N ASP A 258 4.17 -6.85 27.86
CA ASP A 258 3.68 -6.16 26.66
C ASP A 258 4.14 -6.93 25.39
N PRO A 259 3.45 -6.79 24.24
CA PRO A 259 3.90 -7.37 22.97
C PRO A 259 5.34 -6.97 22.61
N GLN A 260 6.12 -7.91 22.09
CA GLN A 260 7.54 -7.74 21.78
C GLN A 260 7.82 -7.93 20.29
N TYR A 261 8.80 -7.24 19.73
CA TYR A 261 9.22 -7.39 18.33
C TYR A 261 10.76 -7.42 18.25
N LEU A 262 11.33 -8.58 17.93
CA LEU A 262 12.76 -8.75 17.63
C LEU A 262 13.07 -8.04 16.31
N ILE A 263 14.07 -7.18 16.32
CA ILE A 263 14.62 -6.46 15.17
C ILE A 263 16.09 -6.87 15.04
N ASP A 264 16.43 -7.52 13.94
CA ASP A 264 17.81 -7.67 13.48
C ASP A 264 18.22 -6.37 12.77
N VAL A 265 19.30 -5.72 13.19
CA VAL A 265 19.82 -4.47 12.61
C VAL A 265 21.21 -4.75 12.06
N ALA A 266 21.28 -5.13 10.79
CA ALA A 266 22.49 -5.66 10.16
C ALA A 266 23.34 -4.60 9.43
N THR A 267 22.76 -3.43 9.09
CA THR A 267 23.27 -2.52 8.07
C THR A 267 23.45 -1.11 8.62
N MET A 268 24.68 -0.59 8.61
CA MET A 268 24.97 0.82 8.94
C MET A 268 24.48 1.74 7.82
N ASP A 269 24.11 2.98 8.18
CA ASP A 269 23.66 3.96 7.20
C ASP A 269 24.80 4.36 6.26
N SER A 270 24.46 4.58 4.99
CA SER A 270 25.41 4.87 3.91
C SER A 270 25.66 6.37 3.70
N ASP A 271 24.87 7.24 4.34
CA ASP A 271 25.04 8.70 4.31
C ASP A 271 25.90 9.26 5.47
N ARG A 272 26.39 8.42 6.40
CA ARG A 272 27.00 8.83 7.68
C ARG A 272 28.24 8.03 8.07
N ASP A 273 29.26 8.74 8.55
CA ASP A 273 30.52 8.19 9.07
C ASP A 273 30.55 8.12 10.62
N ASP A 274 29.44 7.70 11.24
CA ASP A 274 29.35 7.50 12.71
C ASP A 274 29.21 6.02 13.12
N GLY A 275 29.11 5.11 12.15
CA GLY A 275 28.96 3.66 12.38
C GLY A 275 27.63 3.26 13.02
N LEU A 276 26.58 4.08 12.89
CA LEU A 276 25.24 3.82 13.42
C LEU A 276 24.21 3.63 12.31
N CYS A 277 23.26 2.74 12.59
CA CYS A 277 22.06 2.43 11.83
C CYS A 277 20.88 3.31 12.28
N THR A 278 20.07 3.77 11.34
CA THR A 278 18.79 4.44 11.61
C THR A 278 17.65 3.43 11.60
N VAL A 279 16.93 3.35 12.72
CA VAL A 279 15.74 2.50 12.89
C VAL A 279 14.54 3.37 13.26
N ILE A 280 13.54 3.47 12.39
CA ILE A 280 12.31 4.25 12.63
C ILE A 280 11.17 3.30 13.00
N CYS A 281 10.75 3.34 14.26
CA CYS A 281 9.67 2.52 14.80
C CYS A 281 8.40 3.35 14.98
N THR A 282 7.29 2.89 14.41
CA THR A 282 5.99 3.57 14.42
C THR A 282 4.96 2.66 15.07
N CYS A 283 4.08 3.22 15.91
CA CYS A 283 2.91 2.54 16.44
C CYS A 283 1.65 3.39 16.23
N LEU A 284 0.72 2.89 15.42
CA LEU A 284 -0.59 3.49 15.20
C LEU A 284 -1.65 2.70 15.97
N GLN A 285 -2.45 3.36 16.81
CA GLN A 285 -3.61 2.73 17.47
C GLN A 285 -4.87 2.86 16.62
N LYS A 286 -5.67 1.79 16.55
CA LYS A 286 -6.81 1.71 15.63
C LYS A 286 -8.11 2.28 16.21
N HIS A 287 -8.96 2.79 15.31
CA HIS A 287 -10.33 3.27 15.58
C HIS A 287 -10.42 4.43 16.61
N THR A 288 -9.37 5.28 16.73
CA THR A 288 -9.35 6.37 17.73
C THR A 288 -10.47 7.39 17.55
N ARG A 289 -10.72 7.83 16.30
CA ARG A 289 -11.74 8.84 15.97
C ARG A 289 -13.17 8.32 16.21
N GLN A 290 -13.44 7.08 15.85
CA GLN A 290 -14.70 6.39 16.18
C GLN A 290 -14.90 6.32 17.70
N LYS A 291 -13.90 5.85 18.45
CA LYS A 291 -13.93 5.80 19.93
C LYS A 291 -14.03 7.19 20.58
N GLN A 292 -13.67 8.25 19.87
CA GLN A 292 -13.87 9.64 20.33
C GLN A 292 -15.31 10.12 20.07
N GLN A 293 -15.91 9.77 18.93
CA GLN A 293 -17.33 10.02 18.65
C GLN A 293 -18.23 9.28 19.65
N GLU A 294 -17.98 7.98 19.89
CA GLU A 294 -18.64 7.16 20.92
C GLU A 294 -18.56 7.76 22.33
N ARG A 295 -17.52 8.56 22.61
CA ARG A 295 -17.27 9.23 23.89
C ARG A 295 -17.70 10.71 23.92
N GLY A 296 -18.58 11.13 23.02
CA GLY A 296 -19.08 12.51 22.98
C GLY A 296 -17.97 13.55 22.76
N GLY A 297 -16.96 13.21 21.93
CA GLY A 297 -15.81 14.06 21.64
C GLY A 297 -14.64 13.93 22.62
N GLN A 298 -14.80 13.22 23.75
CA GLN A 298 -13.70 13.05 24.72
C GLN A 298 -12.56 12.19 24.17
N ARG A 299 -11.32 12.64 24.44
CA ARG A 299 -10.08 12.03 23.94
C ARG A 299 -10.01 10.52 24.23
N ALA A 300 -9.89 9.72 23.17
CA ALA A 300 -10.02 8.28 23.23
C ALA A 300 -8.68 7.52 23.12
N GLU A 301 -7.61 8.20 22.76
CA GLU A 301 -6.29 7.61 22.54
C GLU A 301 -5.66 7.06 23.83
N ASN A 302 -5.03 5.88 23.74
CA ASN A 302 -4.11 5.35 24.74
C ASN A 302 -2.81 6.17 24.75
N HIS A 303 -2.22 6.39 25.94
CA HIS A 303 -0.90 6.99 26.04
C HIS A 303 0.20 5.95 25.74
N ILE A 304 0.59 5.88 24.46
CA ILE A 304 1.59 4.92 23.95
C ILE A 304 3.01 5.35 24.33
N ARG A 305 3.87 4.36 24.61
CA ARG A 305 5.32 4.50 24.80
C ARG A 305 6.04 3.33 24.11
N LEU A 306 6.80 3.64 23.06
CA LEU A 306 7.76 2.72 22.43
C LEU A 306 9.06 2.69 23.24
N ARG A 307 9.64 1.50 23.42
CA ARG A 307 11.00 1.31 23.97
C ARG A 307 11.77 0.32 23.09
N LEU A 308 13.07 0.54 22.91
CA LEU A 308 13.97 -0.33 22.13
C LEU A 308 15.14 -0.77 23.03
N TYR A 309 15.39 -2.08 23.11
CA TYR A 309 16.42 -2.67 23.95
C TYR A 309 17.40 -3.49 23.12
N ARG A 310 18.73 -3.31 23.29
CA ARG A 310 19.73 -4.20 22.69
C ARG A 310 19.80 -5.51 23.47
N ILE A 311 19.78 -6.63 22.75
CA ILE A 311 20.09 -7.97 23.29
C ILE A 311 21.61 -8.06 23.46
N LYS A 312 22.07 -8.63 24.57
CA LYS A 312 23.51 -8.87 24.81
C LYS A 312 24.09 -9.74 23.71
N ASP A 313 25.28 -9.38 23.24
CA ASP A 313 25.98 -10.10 22.18
C ASP A 313 26.37 -11.54 22.62
N SER A 314 26.37 -11.82 23.93
CA SER A 314 26.58 -13.13 24.56
C SER A 314 25.34 -14.04 24.56
N VAL A 315 24.48 -13.99 23.54
CA VAL A 315 23.21 -14.73 23.50
C VAL A 315 23.10 -15.50 22.18
N ASP A 316 23.51 -16.77 22.22
CA ASP A 316 23.63 -17.68 21.07
C ASP A 316 22.36 -17.79 20.19
N ASN A 317 21.20 -17.51 20.78
CA ASN A 317 19.94 -17.46 20.06
C ASN A 317 19.09 -16.27 20.52
N PRO A 318 19.08 -15.14 19.78
CA PRO A 318 18.28 -13.95 20.08
C PRO A 318 16.78 -14.21 20.26
N ARG A 319 16.23 -15.33 19.75
CA ARG A 319 14.81 -15.69 19.95
C ARG A 319 14.52 -16.17 21.38
N LYS A 320 15.53 -16.61 22.13
CA LYS A 320 15.44 -16.93 23.57
C LYS A 320 15.58 -15.69 24.47
N ALA A 321 15.94 -14.53 23.92
CA ALA A 321 16.21 -13.30 24.67
C ALA A 321 14.97 -12.56 25.21
N GLN A 322 13.86 -13.27 25.45
CA GLN A 322 12.63 -12.70 26.02
C GLN A 322 12.75 -12.39 27.53
N ASP A 323 13.77 -12.94 28.19
CA ASP A 323 14.04 -12.73 29.62
C ASP A 323 14.93 -11.50 29.87
N LYS A 324 14.62 -10.78 30.95
CA LYS A 324 15.29 -9.59 31.49
C LYS A 324 16.80 -9.70 31.50
N PHE A 325 17.35 -10.87 31.84
CA PHE A 325 18.79 -11.10 31.96
C PHE A 325 19.54 -10.93 30.64
N TYR A 326 18.87 -11.05 29.49
CA TYR A 326 19.49 -10.96 28.16
C TYR A 326 19.49 -9.56 27.56
N LEU A 327 18.73 -8.61 28.12
CA LEU A 327 18.73 -7.23 27.67
C LEU A 327 19.87 -6.44 28.31
N THR A 328 20.52 -5.58 27.52
CA THR A 328 21.47 -4.60 28.08
C THR A 328 20.71 -3.42 28.67
N ASP A 329 21.19 -2.97 29.83
CA ASP A 329 20.72 -1.78 30.52
C ASP A 329 21.23 -0.52 29.77
N LEU A 330 20.61 -0.20 28.63
CA LEU A 330 20.86 1.01 27.83
C LEU A 330 20.35 2.25 28.58
N LYS A 331 21.02 2.58 29.68
CA LYS A 331 20.70 3.69 30.57
C LYS A 331 20.60 5.00 29.78
N ARG A 332 19.39 5.58 29.78
CA ARG A 332 19.08 6.98 29.41
C ARG A 332 19.23 7.41 27.93
N GLN A 333 19.59 6.55 26.97
CA GLN A 333 19.75 7.00 25.57
C GLN A 333 18.45 7.30 24.81
N ALA A 334 17.30 6.80 25.27
CA ALA A 334 16.00 7.35 24.90
C ALA A 334 15.48 8.19 26.08
N ASN A 335 15.48 9.51 25.94
CA ASN A 335 14.97 10.43 26.96
C ASN A 335 13.52 10.09 27.33
N GLU A 336 13.14 10.37 28.58
CA GLU A 336 11.74 10.27 29.05
C GLU A 336 10.84 11.37 28.45
N GLU A 337 10.63 11.34 27.15
CA GLU A 337 9.53 12.10 26.57
C GLU A 337 8.19 11.54 27.04
N SER A 338 7.29 12.46 27.37
CA SER A 338 5.92 12.17 27.79
C SER A 338 5.23 11.21 26.82
N SER A 339 4.72 10.10 27.31
CA SER A 339 3.78 9.22 26.57
C SER A 339 2.67 10.07 25.96
N THR A 340 2.46 10.01 24.65
CA THR A 340 1.49 10.89 23.97
C THR A 340 0.23 10.12 23.61
N GLY A 341 -0.94 10.63 24.01
CA GLY A 341 -2.23 10.14 23.52
C GLY A 341 -2.50 10.63 22.11
N ARG A 342 -1.93 9.98 21.09
CA ARG A 342 -2.08 10.30 19.66
C ARG A 342 -2.44 9.05 18.87
N ARG A 343 -3.10 9.20 17.70
CA ARG A 343 -3.32 8.11 16.75
C ARG A 343 -2.01 7.38 16.41
N GLU A 344 -0.93 8.13 16.20
CA GLU A 344 0.39 7.64 15.82
C GLU A 344 1.47 8.12 16.81
N VAL A 345 2.40 7.22 17.16
CA VAL A 345 3.63 7.52 17.90
C VAL A 345 4.83 6.92 17.19
N THR A 346 5.74 7.78 16.75
CA THR A 346 6.93 7.43 15.96
C THR A 346 8.20 7.72 16.74
N ARG A 347 9.23 6.90 16.56
CA ARG A 347 10.54 7.01 17.19
C ARG A 347 11.65 6.58 16.25
N THR A 348 12.47 7.54 15.85
CA THR A 348 13.76 7.30 15.21
C THR A 348 14.84 7.03 16.25
N PHE A 349 15.54 5.90 16.11
CA PHE A 349 16.65 5.46 16.95
C PHE A 349 17.95 5.40 16.13
N ARG A 350 19.05 5.92 16.68
CA ARG A 350 20.42 5.74 16.15
C ARG A 350 21.09 4.64 16.98
N VAL A 351 21.42 3.51 16.38
CA VAL A 351 21.93 2.32 17.10
C VAL A 351 23.08 1.65 16.36
N LYS A 352 23.98 0.97 17.06
CA LYS A 352 25.00 0.12 16.41
C LYS A 352 24.34 -1.14 15.82
N PRO A 353 24.96 -1.79 14.81
CA PRO A 353 24.51 -3.11 14.36
C PRO A 353 24.37 -4.13 15.50
N GLY A 354 23.39 -5.02 15.40
CA GLY A 354 23.07 -6.05 16.40
C GLY A 354 21.58 -6.38 16.49
N TYR A 355 21.21 -7.18 17.49
CA TYR A 355 19.80 -7.57 17.73
C TYR A 355 19.14 -6.72 18.81
N TYR A 356 17.89 -6.33 18.57
CA TYR A 356 17.11 -5.44 19.42
C TYR A 356 15.70 -5.99 19.66
N ILE A 357 15.05 -5.60 20.76
CA ILE A 357 13.62 -5.83 20.99
C ILE A 357 12.90 -4.48 21.11
N LEU A 358 11.93 -4.23 20.24
CA LEU A 358 10.96 -3.15 20.34
C LEU A 358 9.76 -3.60 21.17
N ILE A 359 9.35 -2.78 22.14
CA ILE A 359 8.21 -3.05 23.02
C ILE A 359 7.24 -1.86 22.99
N PRO A 360 6.15 -1.92 22.22
CA PRO A 360 5.04 -0.98 22.27
C PRO A 360 4.17 -1.20 23.52
N SER A 361 4.31 -0.31 24.49
CA SER A 361 3.56 -0.35 25.76
C SER A 361 2.54 0.77 25.87
N ILE A 362 1.52 0.56 26.70
CA ILE A 362 0.62 1.61 27.18
C ILE A 362 0.94 2.02 28.62
N ARG A 363 0.75 3.31 28.91
CA ARG A 363 0.89 3.86 30.28
C ARG A 363 -0.36 3.60 31.12
N ASP A 364 -1.52 3.97 30.60
CA ASP A 364 -2.76 4.07 31.34
C ASP A 364 -3.29 2.69 31.75
N LYS A 365 -3.84 2.56 32.97
CA LYS A 365 -4.25 1.27 33.53
C LYS A 365 -5.50 0.70 32.89
N ASP A 366 -5.50 -0.63 32.74
CA ASP A 366 -6.63 -1.48 32.36
C ASP A 366 -7.29 -1.14 31.01
N ARG A 367 -6.62 -0.31 30.18
CA ARG A 367 -7.07 0.04 28.84
C ARG A 367 -6.70 -1.06 27.85
N LYS A 368 -7.65 -1.45 27.00
CA LYS A 368 -7.42 -2.29 25.83
C LYS A 368 -7.08 -1.43 24.61
N GLY A 369 -6.57 -2.06 23.55
CA GLY A 369 -6.53 -1.43 22.24
C GLY A 369 -5.77 -2.25 21.21
N GLU A 370 -6.26 -2.24 19.97
CA GLU A 370 -5.48 -2.69 18.81
C GLU A 370 -4.52 -1.61 18.34
N PHE A 371 -3.39 -2.07 17.80
CA PHE A 371 -2.39 -1.23 17.19
C PHE A 371 -1.76 -1.90 15.96
N PHE A 372 -1.03 -1.09 15.21
CA PHE A 372 -0.28 -1.46 14.02
C PHE A 372 1.14 -0.93 14.14
N ILE A 373 2.11 -1.84 14.13
CA ILE A 373 3.54 -1.51 14.16
C ILE A 373 4.07 -1.45 12.74
N ARG A 374 4.86 -0.42 12.47
CA ARG A 374 5.73 -0.33 11.29
C ARG A 374 7.16 -0.10 11.77
N ILE A 375 8.10 -0.89 11.28
CA ILE A 375 9.52 -0.76 11.59
C ILE A 375 10.27 -0.54 10.28
N PHE A 376 11.11 0.47 10.26
CA PHE A 376 11.89 0.89 9.11
C PHE A 376 13.38 0.95 9.43
N THR A 377 14.18 0.64 8.44
CA THR A 377 15.64 0.51 8.51
C THR A 377 16.21 0.86 7.15
N GLU A 378 17.35 1.55 7.08
CA GLU A 378 18.04 1.76 5.81
C GLU A 378 18.49 0.42 5.20
N SER A 379 18.18 0.20 3.91
CA SER A 379 18.66 -0.99 3.20
C SER A 379 20.10 -0.76 2.75
N ALA A 380 21.05 -1.59 3.18
CA ALA A 380 22.37 -1.57 2.56
C ALA A 380 22.26 -1.96 1.06
N PRO A 381 23.04 -1.33 0.17
CA PRO A 381 22.98 -1.59 -1.28
C PRO A 381 23.09 -3.07 -1.68
N HIS A 382 23.83 -3.87 -0.91
CA HIS A 382 24.12 -5.29 -1.19
C HIS A 382 23.94 -6.19 0.06
N GLY A 383 23.17 -5.76 1.06
CA GLY A 383 23.05 -6.44 2.37
C GLY A 383 21.87 -7.41 2.49
N ARG A 384 21.91 -8.27 3.52
CA ARG A 384 20.73 -9.05 3.95
C ARG A 384 19.67 -8.11 4.52
N SER A 385 18.42 -8.28 4.10
CA SER A 385 17.27 -7.53 4.65
C SER A 385 17.14 -7.76 6.17
N PRO A 386 17.04 -6.69 6.99
CA PRO A 386 16.97 -6.82 8.45
C PRO A 386 15.70 -7.57 8.89
N ILE A 387 15.90 -8.73 9.50
CA ILE A 387 14.83 -9.70 9.78
C ILE A 387 14.08 -9.35 11.08
N VAL A 388 13.00 -8.58 10.96
CA VAL A 388 12.06 -8.35 12.07
C VAL A 388 11.16 -9.59 12.28
N ARG A 389 10.92 -9.99 13.54
CA ARG A 389 9.99 -11.07 13.94
C ARG A 389 9.38 -10.79 15.32
N HIS A 390 8.10 -11.06 15.51
CA HIS A 390 7.51 -11.08 16.87
C HIS A 390 7.96 -12.38 17.59
N PRO A 391 8.57 -12.33 18.80
CA PRO A 391 9.23 -13.50 19.41
C PRO A 391 8.34 -14.73 19.65
N ASN A 392 7.03 -14.52 19.81
CA ASN A 392 6.04 -15.58 20.08
C ASN A 392 5.03 -15.77 18.92
N ALA A 393 5.33 -15.30 17.70
CA ALA A 393 4.34 -15.26 16.62
C ALA A 393 4.23 -16.53 15.77
N VAL A 394 3.00 -17.06 15.72
CA VAL A 394 2.46 -17.81 14.58
C VAL A 394 2.08 -16.87 13.42
N THR A 395 1.97 -15.56 13.66
CA THR A 395 1.68 -14.56 12.62
C THR A 395 2.85 -14.40 11.65
N ARG A 396 2.58 -14.66 10.36
CA ARG A 396 3.51 -14.31 9.27
C ARG A 396 3.64 -12.77 9.20
N PRO A 397 4.83 -12.22 8.87
CA PRO A 397 4.91 -10.81 8.51
C PRO A 397 4.04 -10.55 7.26
N LEU A 398 3.39 -9.39 7.20
CA LEU A 398 2.64 -8.99 6.00
C LEU A 398 3.63 -8.81 4.84
N SER A 399 3.39 -9.51 3.74
CA SER A 399 4.15 -9.33 2.49
C SER A 399 3.86 -7.96 1.90
N ILE A 400 4.91 -7.22 1.54
CA ILE A 400 4.80 -5.95 0.83
C ILE A 400 4.06 -6.20 -0.50
N PRO A 401 2.96 -5.50 -0.80
CA PRO A 401 2.48 -5.38 -2.16
C PRO A 401 3.54 -4.56 -2.92
N SER A 402 4.37 -5.24 -3.72
CA SER A 402 5.06 -4.55 -4.83
C SER A 402 3.99 -3.87 -5.70
N ALA A 403 4.32 -2.78 -6.39
CA ALA A 403 3.35 -1.96 -7.11
C ALA A 403 2.68 -2.73 -8.28
N GLY A 404 1.66 -3.51 -7.95
CA GLY A 404 1.06 -4.55 -8.77
C GLY A 404 -0.11 -5.18 -8.00
N LEU A 405 -1.13 -5.59 -8.75
CA LEU A 405 -2.43 -6.00 -8.22
C LEU A 405 -2.33 -7.26 -7.33
N ILE A 406 -2.92 -7.19 -6.13
CA ILE A 406 -3.17 -8.35 -5.27
C ILE A 406 -4.61 -8.22 -4.75
N ASP A 407 -5.43 -9.25 -4.99
CA ASP A 407 -6.81 -9.36 -4.51
C ASP A 407 -6.86 -9.49 -2.98
N SER A 408 -7.92 -8.97 -2.37
CA SER A 408 -8.30 -9.25 -0.98
C SER A 408 -9.45 -10.27 -0.95
N ASP A 409 -9.12 -11.54 -0.75
CA ASP A 409 -10.10 -12.61 -0.48
C ASP A 409 -10.70 -12.44 0.93
N ASP A 410 -11.84 -11.75 1.05
CA ASP A 410 -12.75 -11.79 2.21
C ASP A 410 -14.21 -11.82 1.69
N GLU A 411 -14.82 -13.01 1.61
CA GLU A 411 -16.19 -13.21 1.09
C GLU A 411 -17.25 -13.09 2.20
N GLU A 412 -17.84 -11.91 2.41
CA GLU A 412 -19.19 -11.81 3.00
C GLU A 412 -20.25 -11.84 1.89
N ASN A 413 -21.28 -12.69 2.05
CA ASN A 413 -22.34 -12.87 1.06
C ASN A 413 -23.50 -11.89 1.30
N SER A 414 -23.68 -10.93 0.38
CA SER A 414 -24.96 -10.27 0.11
C SER A 414 -25.09 -9.98 -1.38
N ASP A 415 -26.21 -10.35 -2.01
CA ASP A 415 -26.38 -10.27 -3.46
C ASP A 415 -26.62 -8.82 -3.93
N ASP A 416 -25.56 -8.16 -4.41
CA ASP A 416 -25.60 -6.87 -5.14
C ASP A 416 -24.90 -7.02 -6.50
N GLU A 417 -25.53 -6.54 -7.59
CA GLU A 417 -24.97 -6.64 -8.95
C GLU A 417 -23.81 -5.64 -9.16
N GLN A 418 -22.57 -6.10 -8.97
CA GLN A 418 -21.37 -5.29 -9.25
C GLN A 418 -21.18 -5.03 -10.75
N LEU A 419 -21.45 -3.79 -11.16
CA LEU A 419 -21.09 -3.27 -12.49
C LEU A 419 -19.59 -2.92 -12.54
N TYR A 420 -18.83 -3.64 -13.38
CA TYR A 420 -17.41 -3.35 -13.61
C TYR A 420 -17.19 -2.38 -14.78
N VAL A 421 -16.24 -1.44 -14.60
CA VAL A 421 -15.78 -0.52 -15.66
C VAL A 421 -14.26 -0.62 -15.77
N ARG A 422 -13.73 -0.78 -16.99
CA ARG A 422 -12.29 -0.73 -17.30
C ARG A 422 -11.97 0.42 -18.27
N ARG A 423 -10.68 0.79 -18.32
CA ARG A 423 -10.15 1.85 -19.19
C ARG A 423 -9.90 1.31 -20.61
N PHE A 424 -10.09 2.14 -21.62
CA PHE A 424 -9.93 1.78 -23.04
C PHE A 424 -8.45 1.84 -23.48
N GLN A 425 -7.91 0.74 -24.01
CA GLN A 425 -6.55 0.64 -24.59
C GLN A 425 -6.57 -0.17 -25.91
N LYS A 426 -5.40 -0.37 -26.54
CA LYS A 426 -5.28 -0.65 -27.99
C LYS A 426 -5.09 -2.14 -28.29
N ASN A 427 -5.72 -2.58 -29.37
CA ASN A 427 -6.50 -3.83 -29.34
C ASN A 427 -5.83 -5.01 -30.08
N ASN A 428 -4.79 -5.64 -29.50
CA ASN A 428 -4.34 -6.98 -29.93
C ASN A 428 -3.48 -7.73 -28.89
N GLU A 429 -2.36 -7.15 -28.45
CA GLU A 429 -1.40 -7.86 -27.57
C GLU A 429 -2.02 -8.22 -26.22
N GLU A 430 -2.80 -7.29 -25.64
CA GLU A 430 -3.51 -7.46 -24.37
C GLU A 430 -4.50 -8.63 -24.38
N GLN A 431 -5.13 -8.98 -25.51
CA GLN A 431 -6.09 -10.09 -25.57
C GLN A 431 -5.41 -11.43 -25.21
N SER A 432 -4.22 -11.67 -25.77
CA SER A 432 -3.45 -12.90 -25.52
C SER A 432 -2.89 -13.02 -24.09
N GLU A 433 -2.75 -11.89 -23.39
CA GLU A 433 -2.40 -11.86 -21.97
C GLU A 433 -3.63 -11.98 -21.06
N VAL A 434 -4.78 -11.40 -21.45
CA VAL A 434 -6.04 -11.51 -20.71
C VAL A 434 -6.52 -12.96 -20.74
N GLU A 435 -6.59 -13.60 -21.91
CA GLU A 435 -6.92 -15.03 -22.02
C GLU A 435 -6.00 -15.89 -21.15
N ARG A 436 -4.67 -15.69 -21.21
CA ARG A 436 -3.72 -16.41 -20.35
C ARG A 436 -3.94 -16.17 -18.86
N LYS A 437 -4.28 -14.96 -18.43
CA LYS A 437 -4.50 -14.63 -17.01
C LYS A 437 -5.83 -15.20 -16.51
N GLU A 438 -6.86 -15.14 -17.34
CA GLU A 438 -8.19 -15.71 -17.06
C GLU A 438 -8.13 -17.25 -17.04
N ASP A 439 -7.45 -17.90 -17.99
CA ASP A 439 -7.17 -19.34 -17.98
C ASP A 439 -6.43 -19.77 -16.71
N VAL A 440 -5.39 -19.03 -16.29
CA VAL A 440 -4.63 -19.35 -15.08
C VAL A 440 -5.45 -19.13 -13.80
N GLN A 441 -6.29 -18.09 -13.71
CA GLN A 441 -7.22 -17.92 -12.59
C GLN A 441 -8.32 -18.99 -12.58
N ARG A 442 -8.89 -19.32 -13.75
CA ARG A 442 -9.89 -20.37 -13.96
C ARG A 442 -9.34 -21.74 -13.56
N GLN A 443 -8.14 -22.10 -14.01
CA GLN A 443 -7.48 -23.35 -13.64
C GLN A 443 -7.19 -23.42 -12.13
N LYS A 444 -6.75 -22.32 -11.51
CA LYS A 444 -6.62 -22.25 -10.03
C LYS A 444 -7.95 -22.47 -9.31
N ARG A 445 -9.05 -21.86 -9.79
CA ARG A 445 -10.39 -22.06 -9.22
C ARG A 445 -10.88 -23.50 -9.42
N MET A 446 -10.67 -24.11 -10.59
CA MET A 446 -11.00 -25.53 -10.83
C MET A 446 -10.22 -26.45 -9.89
N ASN A 447 -8.89 -26.29 -9.81
CA ASN A 447 -8.04 -27.09 -8.92
C ASN A 447 -8.39 -26.91 -7.42
N LYS A 448 -8.85 -25.73 -6.99
CA LYS A 448 -9.25 -25.45 -5.58
C LYS A 448 -10.45 -26.29 -5.12
N TYR A 449 -11.36 -26.65 -6.03
CA TYR A 449 -12.60 -27.38 -5.71
C TYR A 449 -12.65 -28.81 -6.27
N GLN A 450 -11.60 -29.25 -6.97
CA GLN A 450 -11.51 -30.57 -7.58
C GLN A 450 -11.53 -31.68 -6.51
N GLY A 451 -12.57 -32.53 -6.55
CA GLY A 451 -12.74 -33.65 -5.62
C GLY A 451 -13.27 -33.30 -4.22
N VAL A 452 -13.40 -32.02 -3.86
CA VAL A 452 -13.92 -31.59 -2.53
C VAL A 452 -15.36 -31.07 -2.55
N ASN A 453 -15.88 -30.69 -3.72
CA ASN A 453 -17.24 -30.18 -3.88
C ASN A 453 -18.21 -31.27 -4.35
N LEU A 454 -19.35 -31.40 -3.69
CA LEU A 454 -20.42 -32.35 -4.00
C LEU A 454 -21.65 -31.66 -4.57
N TYR A 455 -22.27 -32.30 -5.55
CA TYR A 455 -23.59 -31.98 -6.07
C TYR A 455 -24.62 -32.91 -5.44
N ILE A 456 -25.66 -32.33 -4.82
CA ILE A 456 -26.71 -33.06 -4.11
C ILE A 456 -28.05 -32.72 -4.78
N ARG A 457 -28.81 -33.74 -5.19
CA ARG A 457 -30.09 -33.61 -5.91
C ARG A 457 -31.19 -34.43 -5.22
N ASN A 458 -32.43 -34.13 -5.57
CA ASN A 458 -33.65 -34.74 -5.03
C ASN A 458 -33.89 -34.37 -3.56
N LEU A 459 -33.45 -33.17 -3.18
CA LEU A 459 -33.79 -32.58 -1.89
C LEU A 459 -35.30 -32.41 -1.76
N ASP A 460 -35.79 -32.65 -0.55
CA ASP A 460 -37.13 -32.31 -0.12
C ASP A 460 -37.25 -30.79 0.07
N ASP A 461 -38.42 -30.22 -0.25
CA ASP A 461 -38.65 -28.76 -0.19
C ASP A 461 -38.64 -28.22 1.26
N THR A 462 -38.68 -29.11 2.26
CA THR A 462 -38.55 -28.84 3.69
C THR A 462 -37.10 -28.87 4.22
N ILE A 463 -36.10 -29.03 3.34
CA ILE A 463 -34.68 -28.96 3.71
C ILE A 463 -34.14 -27.54 3.45
N ASN A 464 -33.54 -26.94 4.47
CA ASN A 464 -32.78 -25.69 4.39
C ASN A 464 -31.27 -25.94 4.48
N ASP A 465 -30.47 -24.90 4.24
CA ASP A 465 -29.00 -24.95 4.25
C ASP A 465 -28.44 -25.47 5.58
N GLU A 466 -29.03 -25.08 6.72
CA GLU A 466 -28.63 -25.55 8.05
C GLU A 466 -28.83 -27.07 8.22
N ARG A 467 -29.99 -27.58 7.79
CA ARG A 467 -30.31 -29.02 7.86
C ARG A 467 -29.42 -29.82 6.90
N LEU A 468 -29.15 -29.30 5.71
CA LEU A 468 -28.19 -29.89 4.77
C LEU A 468 -26.77 -29.93 5.38
N ARG A 469 -26.31 -28.81 5.96
CA ARG A 469 -25.00 -28.73 6.64
C ARG A 469 -24.91 -29.72 7.80
N LYS A 470 -25.99 -29.87 8.59
CA LYS A 470 -26.06 -30.82 9.71
C LYS A 470 -25.95 -32.27 9.22
N GLU A 471 -26.73 -32.67 8.22
CA GLU A 471 -26.70 -34.03 7.68
C GLU A 471 -25.38 -34.37 6.97
N PHE A 472 -24.63 -33.40 6.44
CA PHE A 472 -23.33 -33.70 5.84
C PHE A 472 -22.14 -33.55 6.81
N SER A 473 -22.30 -32.86 7.94
CA SER A 473 -21.20 -32.63 8.92
C SER A 473 -20.69 -33.90 9.63
N LYS A 474 -21.42 -35.01 9.57
CA LYS A 474 -20.99 -36.33 10.10
C LYS A 474 -19.85 -36.97 9.30
N PHE A 475 -19.52 -36.46 8.11
CA PHE A 475 -18.46 -37.00 7.24
C PHE A 475 -17.16 -36.19 7.24
N GLY A 476 -17.19 -34.93 7.70
CA GLY A 476 -16.02 -34.06 7.66
C GLY A 476 -16.32 -32.57 7.85
N THR A 477 -15.28 -31.75 7.75
CA THR A 477 -15.36 -30.29 7.93
C THR A 477 -15.92 -29.63 6.68
N ILE A 478 -17.20 -29.27 6.71
CA ILE A 478 -17.84 -28.49 5.65
C ILE A 478 -17.31 -27.06 5.65
N TYR A 479 -16.77 -26.61 4.52
CA TYR A 479 -16.53 -25.20 4.22
C TYR A 479 -17.84 -24.49 3.86
N SER A 480 -18.61 -25.02 2.91
CA SER A 480 -19.86 -24.42 2.43
C SER A 480 -20.94 -25.47 2.17
N ALA A 481 -22.20 -25.13 2.46
CA ALA A 481 -23.39 -25.90 2.13
C ALA A 481 -24.49 -24.91 1.73
N LYS A 482 -24.98 -24.99 0.48
CA LYS A 482 -25.99 -24.05 -0.06
C LYS A 482 -26.95 -24.76 -1.00
N ILE A 483 -28.25 -24.60 -0.77
CA ILE A 483 -29.33 -25.09 -1.63
C ILE A 483 -29.60 -24.02 -2.69
N MET A 484 -29.77 -24.46 -3.94
CA MET A 484 -30.12 -23.55 -5.02
C MET A 484 -31.62 -23.26 -4.98
N SER A 485 -31.97 -22.00 -4.73
CA SER A 485 -33.35 -21.51 -4.72
C SER A 485 -33.60 -20.49 -5.84
N GLU A 486 -34.86 -20.19 -6.10
CA GLU A 486 -35.32 -19.19 -7.07
C GLU A 486 -36.68 -18.68 -6.61
N ASN A 487 -36.84 -17.35 -6.54
CA ASN A 487 -38.04 -16.68 -6.01
C ASN A 487 -38.52 -17.26 -4.66
N GLY A 488 -37.58 -17.60 -3.77
CA GLY A 488 -37.86 -18.15 -2.44
C GLY A 488 -38.24 -19.65 -2.39
N ARG A 489 -38.24 -20.37 -3.52
CA ARG A 489 -38.47 -21.83 -3.56
C ARG A 489 -37.20 -22.61 -3.87
N SER A 490 -37.02 -23.77 -3.24
CA SER A 490 -35.93 -24.70 -3.54
C SER A 490 -36.06 -25.26 -4.97
N LYS A 491 -34.92 -25.43 -5.67
CA LYS A 491 -34.87 -26.18 -6.94
C LYS A 491 -34.69 -27.70 -6.73
N GLY A 492 -34.75 -28.19 -5.49
CA GLY A 492 -34.54 -29.60 -5.15
C GLY A 492 -33.09 -30.08 -5.32
N PHE A 493 -32.12 -29.16 -5.36
CA PHE A 493 -30.69 -29.47 -5.41
C PHE A 493 -29.82 -28.41 -4.73
N GLY A 494 -28.62 -28.79 -4.31
CA GLY A 494 -27.64 -27.94 -3.64
C GLY A 494 -26.22 -28.46 -3.78
N PHE A 495 -25.29 -27.77 -3.11
CA PHE A 495 -23.87 -28.13 -3.11
C PHE A 495 -23.32 -28.18 -1.68
N VAL A 496 -22.36 -29.08 -1.43
CA VAL A 496 -21.60 -29.16 -0.18
C VAL A 496 -20.11 -29.30 -0.50
N CYS A 497 -19.29 -28.37 -0.02
CA CYS A 497 -17.84 -28.41 -0.14
C CYS A 497 -17.21 -28.82 1.19
N PHE A 498 -16.47 -29.92 1.18
CA PHE A 498 -15.66 -30.41 2.30
C PHE A 498 -14.25 -29.78 2.32
N SER A 499 -13.47 -30.09 3.35
CA SER A 499 -12.11 -29.58 3.53
C SER A 499 -11.05 -30.48 2.89
N ALA A 500 -11.31 -31.79 2.79
CA ALA A 500 -10.45 -32.77 2.12
C ALA A 500 -11.24 -33.69 1.15
N PRO A 501 -10.62 -34.19 0.06
CA PRO A 501 -11.29 -35.07 -0.90
C PRO A 501 -11.78 -36.39 -0.29
N ASP A 502 -11.11 -36.87 0.75
CA ASP A 502 -11.46 -38.12 1.44
C ASP A 502 -12.80 -38.00 2.18
N GLU A 503 -13.06 -36.83 2.79
CA GLU A 503 -14.34 -36.50 3.44
C GLU A 503 -15.48 -36.48 2.40
N ALA A 504 -15.24 -35.86 1.25
CA ALA A 504 -16.19 -35.77 0.14
C ALA A 504 -16.49 -37.15 -0.48
N THR A 505 -15.45 -37.98 -0.68
CA THR A 505 -15.58 -39.34 -1.21
C THR A 505 -16.40 -40.21 -0.25
N LYS A 506 -16.13 -40.13 1.06
CA LYS A 506 -16.92 -40.82 2.09
C LYS A 506 -18.38 -40.38 2.09
N ALA A 507 -18.63 -39.07 2.03
CA ALA A 507 -19.98 -38.52 1.99
C ALA A 507 -20.78 -38.94 0.75
N VAL A 508 -20.15 -39.08 -0.42
CA VAL A 508 -20.79 -39.70 -1.61
C VAL A 508 -21.19 -41.14 -1.31
N THR A 509 -20.27 -41.95 -0.78
CA THR A 509 -20.51 -43.39 -0.54
C THR A 509 -21.59 -43.67 0.51
N GLU A 510 -21.77 -42.81 1.51
CA GLU A 510 -22.73 -43.01 2.60
C GLU A 510 -24.06 -42.24 2.44
N MET A 511 -24.13 -41.21 1.59
CA MET A 511 -25.37 -40.40 1.42
C MET A 511 -26.06 -40.57 0.06
N ASP A 512 -25.42 -41.13 -0.97
CA ASP A 512 -26.12 -41.44 -2.22
C ASP A 512 -27.20 -42.52 -1.98
N GLY A 513 -28.42 -42.27 -2.44
CA GLY A 513 -29.60 -43.09 -2.14
C GLY A 513 -30.20 -42.92 -0.73
N SER A 514 -29.55 -42.20 0.20
CA SER A 514 -30.04 -42.03 1.57
C SER A 514 -31.33 -41.18 1.62
N ILE A 515 -32.31 -41.56 2.45
CA ILE A 515 -33.58 -40.83 2.56
C ILE A 515 -33.45 -39.71 3.59
N VAL A 516 -33.59 -38.46 3.14
CA VAL A 516 -33.62 -37.27 3.99
C VAL A 516 -34.86 -36.45 3.63
N GLY A 517 -35.80 -36.32 4.57
CA GLY A 517 -37.16 -35.85 4.25
C GLY A 517 -37.99 -36.98 3.65
N SER A 518 -38.77 -36.71 2.59
CA SER A 518 -39.59 -37.71 1.90
C SER A 518 -38.93 -38.40 0.70
N LYS A 519 -37.70 -38.03 0.34
CA LYS A 519 -37.04 -38.41 -0.93
C LYS A 519 -35.65 -39.02 -0.69
N PRO A 520 -35.23 -40.03 -1.49
CA PRO A 520 -33.84 -40.50 -1.52
C PRO A 520 -32.96 -39.46 -2.24
N LEU A 521 -31.86 -39.07 -1.61
CA LEU A 521 -30.88 -38.13 -2.17
C LEU A 521 -30.09 -38.78 -3.31
N TYR A 522 -29.63 -37.95 -4.24
CA TYR A 522 -28.56 -38.29 -5.17
C TYR A 522 -27.33 -37.43 -4.87
N VAL A 523 -26.16 -38.04 -4.67
CA VAL A 523 -24.93 -37.37 -4.22
C VAL A 523 -23.76 -37.79 -5.11
N ALA A 524 -23.12 -36.83 -5.76
CA ALA A 524 -21.97 -37.07 -6.64
C ALA A 524 -20.93 -35.95 -6.54
N ILE A 525 -19.70 -36.19 -7.00
CA ILE A 525 -18.69 -35.13 -7.17
C ILE A 525 -19.24 -34.08 -8.15
N ALA A 526 -19.16 -32.80 -7.76
CA ALA A 526 -19.69 -31.70 -8.57
C ALA A 526 -18.83 -31.44 -9.81
N GLN A 527 -19.30 -31.88 -10.98
CA GLN A 527 -18.74 -31.47 -12.27
C GLN A 527 -19.12 -30.02 -12.58
N SER A 528 -18.21 -29.25 -13.18
CA SER A 528 -18.52 -27.88 -13.59
C SER A 528 -19.55 -27.87 -14.74
N LYS A 529 -20.31 -26.76 -14.81
CA LYS A 529 -21.27 -26.49 -15.91
C LYS A 529 -20.61 -26.56 -17.29
N GLU A 530 -19.32 -26.27 -17.37
CA GLU A 530 -18.57 -26.22 -18.63
C GLU A 530 -17.94 -27.55 -19.02
N GLU A 531 -17.37 -28.32 -18.08
CA GLU A 531 -16.98 -29.72 -18.33
C GLU A 531 -18.18 -30.54 -18.81
N ARG A 532 -19.34 -30.38 -18.16
CA ARG A 532 -20.59 -31.03 -18.57
C ARG A 532 -21.03 -30.58 -19.97
N ARG A 533 -20.85 -29.30 -20.34
CA ARG A 533 -21.13 -28.79 -21.69
C ARG A 533 -20.16 -29.39 -22.71
N MET A 534 -18.86 -29.45 -22.43
CA MET A 534 -17.87 -30.05 -23.32
C MET A 534 -18.09 -31.55 -23.50
N HIS A 535 -18.44 -32.28 -22.43
CA HIS A 535 -18.71 -33.72 -22.50
C HIS A 535 -19.95 -34.02 -23.36
N LEU A 536 -21.03 -33.24 -23.21
CA LEU A 536 -22.22 -33.33 -24.06
C LEU A 536 -21.92 -32.98 -25.53
N THR A 537 -21.15 -31.91 -25.78
CA THR A 537 -20.72 -31.53 -27.14
C THR A 537 -19.85 -32.61 -27.78
N ASN A 538 -18.92 -33.22 -27.04
CA ASN A 538 -18.07 -34.30 -27.54
C ASN A 538 -18.86 -35.57 -27.82
N GLN A 539 -19.82 -35.96 -26.97
CA GLN A 539 -20.72 -37.08 -27.26
C GLN A 539 -21.53 -36.83 -28.55
N HIS A 540 -22.10 -35.63 -28.71
CA HIS A 540 -22.86 -35.27 -29.91
C HIS A 540 -21.98 -35.28 -31.17
N MET A 541 -20.74 -34.77 -31.07
CA MET A 541 -19.77 -34.79 -32.17
C MET A 541 -19.33 -36.22 -32.54
N GLN A 542 -19.16 -37.11 -31.55
CA GLN A 542 -18.83 -38.52 -31.78
C GLN A 542 -19.98 -39.28 -32.46
N GLN A 543 -21.24 -39.03 -32.08
CA GLN A 543 -22.41 -39.60 -32.74
C GLN A 543 -22.52 -39.16 -34.21
N ILE A 544 -22.14 -37.92 -34.53
CA ILE A 544 -22.09 -37.43 -35.92
C ILE A 544 -20.93 -38.08 -36.69
N ALA A 545 -19.78 -38.31 -36.05
CA ALA A 545 -18.62 -38.93 -36.67
C ALA A 545 -18.82 -40.42 -37.02
N THR A 546 -19.49 -41.20 -36.17
CA THR A 546 -19.79 -42.62 -36.43
C THR A 546 -20.90 -42.82 -37.48
N SER A 547 -21.64 -41.77 -37.84
CA SER A 547 -22.79 -41.85 -38.75
C SER A 547 -22.44 -41.63 -40.24
N ARG A 548 -21.16 -41.64 -40.63
CA ARG A 548 -20.72 -41.40 -42.02
C ARG A 548 -20.15 -42.66 -42.68
N VAL A 549 -20.96 -43.26 -43.56
CA VAL A 549 -20.58 -44.37 -44.45
C VAL A 549 -19.51 -43.91 -45.47
N PRO A 550 -18.51 -44.75 -45.84
CA PRO A 550 -17.52 -44.38 -46.86
C PRO A 550 -18.13 -44.21 -48.26
N PRO A 551 -17.75 -43.18 -49.05
CA PRO A 551 -18.27 -42.97 -50.38
C PRO A 551 -17.59 -43.88 -51.42
N GLN A 552 -18.39 -44.56 -52.25
CA GLN A 552 -17.91 -45.28 -53.43
C GLN A 552 -18.48 -44.63 -54.70
N MET A 553 -17.56 -44.29 -55.62
CA MET A 553 -17.74 -43.98 -57.07
C MET A 553 -19.06 -43.33 -57.56
N GLN A 554 -18.94 -42.23 -58.32
CA GLN A 554 -19.15 -42.26 -59.79
C GLN A 554 -18.70 -40.97 -60.51
N LEU A 555 -18.70 -41.00 -61.85
CA LEU A 555 -18.20 -39.96 -62.77
C LEU A 555 -19.36 -39.12 -63.38
N PRO A 556 -19.08 -37.96 -64.04
CA PRO A 556 -20.07 -36.91 -64.26
C PRO A 556 -20.64 -36.81 -65.69
N PHE A 557 -21.79 -36.14 -65.84
CA PHE A 557 -22.29 -35.51 -67.09
C PHE A 557 -23.21 -34.28 -66.77
N PRO A 558 -23.53 -33.37 -67.73
CA PRO A 558 -23.71 -31.95 -67.43
C PRO A 558 -24.96 -31.25 -68.05
N ASN A 559 -25.05 -29.92 -67.85
CA ASN A 559 -25.86 -28.90 -68.56
C ASN A 559 -27.40 -28.99 -68.54
N ALA A 560 -28.07 -27.88 -68.14
CA ALA A 560 -28.84 -27.02 -69.07
C ALA A 560 -29.47 -25.78 -68.37
N MET A 561 -29.92 -24.84 -69.22
CA MET A 561 -30.75 -23.62 -69.03
C MET A 561 -31.88 -23.72 -67.97
N ASP A 562 -32.17 -22.69 -67.16
CA ASP A 562 -32.70 -21.33 -67.43
C ASP A 562 -34.23 -21.29 -67.70
N GLY A 563 -34.96 -20.34 -67.08
CA GLY A 563 -36.43 -20.26 -67.14
C GLY A 563 -37.18 -19.59 -65.96
N MET A 564 -37.21 -18.25 -65.95
CA MET A 564 -38.22 -17.29 -65.40
C MET A 564 -39.00 -17.46 -64.06
N ARG A 565 -39.27 -16.28 -63.46
CA ARG A 565 -40.15 -15.93 -62.30
C ARG A 565 -41.62 -15.65 -62.77
N PRO A 566 -42.57 -15.08 -61.98
CA PRO A 566 -42.65 -14.74 -60.53
C PRO A 566 -43.89 -15.42 -59.85
N GLN A 567 -44.44 -15.09 -58.67
CA GLN A 567 -44.36 -14.00 -57.67
C GLN A 567 -44.85 -14.59 -56.29
N GLU A 568 -44.93 -14.01 -55.09
CA GLU A 568 -44.87 -12.63 -54.56
C GLU A 568 -43.86 -12.49 -53.37
N GLY A 569 -44.34 -12.16 -52.16
CA GLY A 569 -43.63 -11.98 -50.89
C GLY A 569 -44.60 -11.51 -49.78
N PRO A 570 -44.16 -10.94 -48.63
CA PRO A 570 -42.77 -10.75 -48.19
C PRO A 570 -42.48 -11.14 -46.72
N GLN A 571 -41.19 -11.04 -46.32
CA GLN A 571 -40.64 -10.93 -44.96
C GLN A 571 -40.91 -12.04 -43.90
N VAL A 572 -39.85 -12.81 -43.59
CA VAL A 572 -39.58 -13.39 -42.25
C VAL A 572 -38.11 -13.12 -41.90
N ILE A 573 -37.82 -12.86 -40.61
CA ILE A 573 -36.48 -12.56 -40.10
C ILE A 573 -35.71 -13.88 -39.84
N GLY A 574 -34.46 -13.98 -40.33
CA GLY A 574 -33.66 -15.20 -40.21
C GLY A 574 -32.14 -14.98 -40.25
N MET A 575 -31.44 -15.60 -39.30
CA MET A 575 -30.01 -15.57 -39.02
C MET A 575 -29.08 -15.77 -40.24
N GLN A 576 -27.93 -15.08 -40.25
CA GLN A 576 -26.72 -15.58 -40.91
C GLN A 576 -25.46 -15.32 -40.08
N MET A 577 -24.79 -16.39 -39.65
CA MET A 577 -23.52 -16.32 -38.92
C MET A 577 -22.70 -17.58 -39.23
N GLN A 578 -21.79 -17.53 -40.21
CA GLN A 578 -20.82 -18.61 -40.41
C GLN A 578 -19.54 -18.18 -41.12
N GLN A 579 -18.44 -18.79 -40.69
CA GLN A 579 -17.18 -19.05 -41.40
C GLN A 579 -16.36 -17.87 -41.95
N SER A 580 -15.19 -17.69 -41.34
CA SER A 580 -13.91 -17.56 -42.05
C SER A 580 -12.79 -18.11 -41.17
N ALA A 581 -12.35 -19.34 -41.41
CA ALA A 581 -11.27 -19.97 -40.66
C ALA A 581 -10.51 -21.01 -41.52
N MET A 582 -9.55 -20.57 -42.33
CA MET A 582 -8.50 -21.39 -42.96
C MET A 582 -7.42 -20.49 -43.58
N ALA A 583 -6.31 -20.24 -42.87
CA ALA A 583 -5.15 -19.50 -43.40
C ALA A 583 -3.85 -19.74 -42.58
N ALA A 584 -3.52 -21.00 -42.28
CA ALA A 584 -2.38 -21.35 -41.40
C ALA A 584 -1.56 -22.54 -41.93
N GLN A 585 -1.00 -22.41 -43.14
CA GLN A 585 0.04 -23.32 -43.66
C GLN A 585 0.81 -22.67 -44.82
N ARG A 586 2.11 -22.98 -44.93
CA ARG A 586 3.15 -22.24 -45.67
C ARG A 586 3.47 -20.88 -45.00
N SER A 587 4.71 -20.44 -44.87
CA SER A 587 5.96 -20.91 -45.47
C SER A 587 7.08 -21.17 -44.45
N ALA A 588 7.70 -22.34 -44.52
CA ALA A 588 9.04 -22.62 -43.99
C ALA A 588 9.85 -23.35 -45.07
N ALA A 589 11.17 -23.32 -44.95
CA ALA A 589 12.16 -23.91 -45.87
C ALA A 589 12.25 -23.28 -47.29
N MET A 590 13.16 -22.31 -47.43
CA MET A 590 14.30 -22.45 -48.35
C MET A 590 15.54 -21.81 -47.72
N ALA A 591 16.73 -22.26 -48.09
CA ALA A 591 17.99 -21.94 -47.40
C ALA A 591 19.17 -21.80 -48.38
N ASN A 592 20.32 -21.37 -47.84
CA ASN A 592 21.65 -21.33 -48.45
C ASN A 592 21.91 -20.30 -49.57
N ALA A 593 22.62 -19.22 -49.20
CA ALA A 593 23.86 -18.82 -49.86
C ALA A 593 24.78 -18.10 -48.84
N THR A 594 26.09 -18.29 -48.92
CA THR A 594 27.10 -17.55 -48.14
C THR A 594 27.87 -16.56 -49.05
N PRO A 595 28.69 -15.67 -48.48
CA PRO A 595 30.13 -15.99 -48.50
C PRO A 595 30.90 -15.74 -47.18
N ARG A 596 32.09 -16.35 -47.16
CA ARG A 596 33.24 -16.18 -46.24
C ARG A 596 34.02 -14.86 -46.55
N GLN A 597 35.07 -14.41 -45.85
CA GLN A 597 35.82 -14.86 -44.64
C GLN A 597 36.57 -13.66 -44.02
N GLY A 598 36.97 -13.77 -42.74
CA GLY A 598 37.98 -12.92 -42.10
C GLY A 598 38.28 -13.44 -40.69
N MET A 599 39.53 -13.79 -40.39
CA MET A 599 39.90 -14.53 -39.16
C MET A 599 40.63 -13.67 -38.10
N PRO A 600 40.57 -14.06 -36.81
CA PRO A 600 41.17 -13.32 -35.70
C PRO A 600 42.63 -13.70 -35.44
N MET A 601 43.29 -12.96 -34.54
CA MET A 601 44.56 -13.31 -33.89
C MET A 601 44.48 -13.00 -32.39
N GLU A 602 45.18 -13.79 -31.57
CA GLU A 602 45.18 -13.73 -30.10
C GLU A 602 46.63 -13.86 -29.56
N THR A 603 46.80 -13.76 -28.23
CA THR A 603 47.99 -14.09 -27.40
C THR A 603 49.08 -13.01 -27.18
N ARG A 604 49.09 -12.45 -25.94
CA ARG A 604 50.11 -12.55 -24.86
C ARG A 604 51.64 -12.54 -25.20
N PRO A 605 52.56 -12.25 -24.22
CA PRO A 605 52.56 -11.23 -23.14
C PRO A 605 53.97 -10.61 -22.84
N ILE A 606 54.07 -9.64 -21.90
CA ILE A 606 55.18 -9.41 -20.90
C ILE A 606 56.65 -9.41 -21.40
N PRO A 607 57.44 -8.33 -21.18
CA PRO A 607 58.11 -8.16 -19.88
C PRO A 607 58.33 -6.71 -19.37
N ALA A 608 58.81 -6.60 -18.13
CA ALA A 608 59.23 -5.35 -17.49
C ALA A 608 60.74 -5.31 -17.25
N SER A 609 61.35 -4.11 -17.18
CA SER A 609 62.25 -3.71 -16.07
C SER A 609 62.94 -2.35 -16.27
N ARG A 610 63.38 -1.78 -15.12
CA ARG A 610 64.63 -1.00 -14.91
C ARG A 610 64.71 0.52 -15.20
N GLN A 611 64.29 1.30 -14.21
CA GLN A 611 65.18 2.09 -13.31
C GLN A 611 66.21 3.09 -13.93
N MET A 612 66.07 4.40 -13.61
CA MET A 612 67.19 5.32 -13.29
C MET A 612 66.72 6.57 -12.49
N MET A 613 67.68 7.18 -11.79
CA MET A 613 67.66 8.25 -10.75
C MET A 613 67.07 9.62 -11.16
N GLY A 614 66.79 10.59 -10.26
CA GLY A 614 66.81 10.61 -8.78
C GLY A 614 67.04 12.02 -8.18
N THR A 615 66.90 12.18 -6.83
CA THR A 615 67.32 13.34 -5.96
C THR A 615 66.70 14.73 -6.26
N ASN A 616 66.38 15.67 -5.34
CA ASN A 616 66.39 15.82 -3.87
C ASN A 616 65.36 16.97 -3.51
N SER A 617 65.15 17.56 -2.32
CA SER A 617 65.83 17.58 -1.01
C SER A 617 64.86 17.96 0.16
N THR A 618 65.39 18.07 1.38
CA THR A 618 64.81 18.56 2.67
C THR A 618 64.89 20.10 2.84
N PRO A 619 64.42 20.76 3.94
CA PRO A 619 64.05 20.27 5.30
C PRO A 619 62.54 20.16 5.60
#